data_AF-A0A7Y8HLN1-F1
#
_entry.id   AF-A0A7Y8HLN1-F1
#
_cell.length_a   1.000
_cell.length_b   1.000
_cell.length_c   1.000
_cell.angle_alpha   90.00
_cell.angle_beta   90.00
_cell.angle_gamma   90.00
#
_symmetry.space_group_name_H-M   'P 1'
#
loop_
_entity.id
_entity.type
_entity.pdbx_description
1 polymer ?
#
loop_
_entity_poly.entity_id
_entity_poly.type
_entity_poly.pdbx_seq_one_letter_code
_entity_poly.pdbx_strand_id
1 'polypeptide(L)' 'YNTKTEGHLHLYIHKGHTTLQEAYQLGKTLSMKLSQRLPKQWRVFPTDELPLEYNILNLPYGIYEKERGAAWSKHM' A
#
# COMPACT_ATOMS: atom_id res chain seq x y z
N TYR A 1 -9.32 -0.74 3.88
CA TYR A 1 -10.04 -0.18 5.04
C TYR A 1 -10.72 1.09 4.59
N ASN A 2 -11.92 1.34 5.11
CA ASN A 2 -12.65 2.57 4.86
C ASN A 2 -11.92 3.75 5.54
N THR A 3 -11.84 4.87 4.83
CA THR A 3 -11.29 6.13 5.35
C THR A 3 -12.41 7.12 5.61
N LYS A 4 -12.05 8.36 5.98
CA LYS A 4 -13.03 9.43 6.28
C LYS A 4 -13.93 9.76 5.08
N THR A 5 -13.41 9.67 3.85
CA THR A 5 -14.17 10.01 2.65
C THR A 5 -14.79 8.75 2.06
N GLU A 6 -16.09 8.79 1.75
CA GLU A 6 -16.79 7.68 1.11
C GLU A 6 -16.16 7.33 -0.24
N GLY A 7 -16.01 6.03 -0.52
CA GLY A 7 -15.30 5.52 -1.69
C GLY A 7 -13.77 5.53 -1.59
N HIS A 8 -13.17 6.26 -0.64
CA HIS A 8 -11.71 6.27 -0.46
C HIS A 8 -11.26 5.16 0.49
N LEU A 9 -10.18 4.46 0.11
CA LEU A 9 -9.65 3.32 0.83
C LEU A 9 -8.17 3.49 1.18
N HIS A 10 -7.80 2.97 2.36
CA HIS A 10 -6.41 2.63 2.68
C HIS A 10 -6.24 1.11 2.60
N LEU A 11 -5.41 0.65 1.67
CA LEU A 11 -5.04 -0.76 1.51
C LEU A 11 -3.66 -1.01 2.13
N TYR A 12 -3.62 -1.76 3.22
CA TYR A 12 -2.36 -2.12 3.89
C TYR A 12 -1.89 -3.48 3.40
N ILE A 13 -0.65 -3.54 2.90
CA ILE A 13 0.02 -4.78 2.53
C ILE A 13 0.87 -5.24 3.71
N HIS A 14 0.54 -6.38 4.30
CA HIS A 14 1.23 -6.93 5.47
C HIS A 14 2.52 -7.67 5.07
N LYS A 15 3.58 -6.91 4.72
CA LYS A 15 4.89 -7.47 4.33
C LYS A 15 5.80 -7.86 5.51
N GLY A 16 5.58 -7.25 6.68
CA GLY A 16 6.52 -7.32 7.81
C GLY A 16 7.58 -6.22 7.76
N HIS A 17 8.55 -6.27 8.68
CA HIS A 17 9.62 -5.27 8.77
C HIS A 17 10.41 -5.19 7.46
N THR A 18 10.59 -3.98 6.96
CA THR A 18 11.21 -3.67 5.67
C THR A 18 12.01 -2.38 5.83
N THR A 19 13.17 -2.26 5.19
CA THR A 19 13.91 -1.00 5.22
C THR A 19 13.12 0.11 4.52
N LEU A 20 13.29 1.36 4.94
CA LEU A 20 12.55 2.48 4.35
C LEU A 20 12.79 2.60 2.83
N GLN A 21 14.04 2.45 2.40
CA GLN A 21 14.41 2.50 0.98
C GLN A 21 13.77 1.38 0.15
N GLU A 22 13.76 0.15 0.68
CA GLU A 22 13.10 -0.98 0.01
C GLU A 22 11.59 -0.77 -0.08
N ALA A 23 10.98 -0.20 0.97
CA ALA A 23 9.56 0.11 0.98
C ALA A 23 9.18 1.15 -0.10
N TYR A 24 9.98 2.20 -0.27
CA TYR A 24 9.79 3.17 -1.37
C TYR A 24 9.85 2.49 -2.73
N GLN A 25 10.88 1.67 -2.98
CA GLN A 25 11.07 1.00 -4.25
C GLN A 25 9.93 0.01 -4.57
N LEU A 26 9.53 -0.78 -3.57
CA LEU A 26 8.44 -1.74 -3.72
C LEU A 26 7.11 -1.03 -4.00
N GLY A 27 6.82 0.02 -3.23
CA GLY A 27 5.62 0.83 -3.40
C GLY A 27 5.51 1.44 -4.79
N LYS A 28 6.58 2.07 -5.29
CA LYS A 28 6.66 2.63 -6.65
C LYS A 28 6.44 1.56 -7.72
N THR A 29 7.07 0.39 -7.55
CA THR A 29 6.96 -0.73 -8.50
C THR A 29 5.52 -1.26 -8.58
N LEU A 30 4.85 -1.47 -7.44
CA LEU A 30 3.45 -1.92 -7.41
C LEU A 30 2.52 -0.87 -8.02
N SER A 31 2.72 0.40 -7.70
CA SER A 31 1.95 1.52 -8.26
C SER A 31 2.04 1.57 -9.79
N MET A 32 3.25 1.46 -10.33
CA MET A 32 3.51 1.47 -11.77
C MET A 32 2.85 0.28 -12.47
N LYS A 33 2.89 -0.91 -11.88
CA LYS A 33 2.20 -2.08 -12.44
C LYS A 33 0.68 -1.91 -12.44
N LEU A 34 0.11 -1.36 -11.37
CA LEU A 34 -1.33 -1.11 -11.28
C LEU A 34 -1.78 -0.03 -12.27
N SER A 35 -0.96 1.00 -12.50
CA SER A 35 -1.30 2.09 -13.43
C SER A 35 -1.32 1.67 -14.90
N GLN A 36 -0.74 0.51 -15.23
CA GLN A 36 -0.89 -0.09 -16.57
C GLN A 36 -2.28 -0.68 -16.81
N ARG A 37 -3.06 -0.92 -15.74
CA ARG A 37 -4.39 -1.56 -15.79
C ARG A 37 -5.52 -0.61 -15.42
N LEU A 38 -5.25 0.36 -14.56
CA LEU A 38 -6.24 1.30 -14.03
C LEU A 38 -5.73 2.74 -14.10
N PRO A 39 -6.61 3.73 -14.34
CA PRO A 39 -6.24 5.13 -14.22
C PRO A 39 -5.81 5.43 -12.78
N LYS A 40 -4.68 6.11 -12.62
CA LYS A 40 -4.10 6.39 -11.30
C LYS A 40 -4.99 7.34 -10.49
N GLN A 41 -5.63 6.82 -9.45
CA GLN A 41 -6.44 7.58 -8.47
C GLN A 41 -5.99 7.28 -7.03
N TRP A 42 -4.70 6.97 -6.84
CA TRP A 42 -4.15 6.57 -5.55
C TRP A 42 -2.78 7.21 -5.28
N ARG A 43 -2.42 7.22 -4.01
CA ARG A 43 -1.07 7.50 -3.50
C ARG A 43 -0.54 6.26 -2.78
N VAL A 44 0.78 6.09 -2.77
CA VAL A 44 1.44 4.99 -2.07
C VAL A 44 2.21 5.52 -0.88
N PHE A 45 2.23 4.74 0.20
CA PHE A 45 2.98 5.01 1.41
C PHE A 45 3.83 3.79 1.80
N PRO A 46 5.05 3.98 2.33
CA PRO A 46 5.71 5.28 2.48
C PRO A 46 6.15 5.85 1.11
N THR A 47 6.39 7.16 1.03
CA THR A 47 6.88 7.89 -0.16
C THR A 47 7.97 8.89 0.21
N ASP A 48 8.92 9.07 -0.71
CA ASP A 48 10.01 10.06 -0.69
C ASP A 48 9.62 11.37 -1.41
N GLU A 49 8.41 11.45 -1.96
CA GLU A 49 7.88 12.65 -2.63
C GLU A 49 7.43 13.73 -1.63
N LEU A 50 7.42 13.42 -0.34
CA LEU A 50 6.97 14.29 0.75
C LEU A 50 7.96 14.26 1.93
N PRO A 51 7.96 15.27 2.81
CA PRO A 51 8.70 15.21 4.06
C PRO A 51 8.32 13.97 4.89
N LEU A 52 9.28 13.46 5.66
CA LEU A 52 9.15 12.17 6.35
C LEU A 52 7.94 12.12 7.28
N GLU A 53 7.63 13.23 7.94
CA GLU A 53 6.51 13.39 8.87
C GLU A 53 5.12 13.32 8.20
N TYR A 54 5.04 13.42 6.87
CA TYR A 54 3.81 13.21 6.12
C TYR A 54 3.57 11.74 5.74
N ASN A 55 4.51 10.84 6.05
CA ASN A 55 4.32 9.39 5.92
C ASN A 55 3.49 8.81 7.06
N ILE A 56 2.39 9.48 7.38
CA ILE A 56 1.42 9.10 8.39
C ILE A 56 0.07 8.84 7.73
N LEU A 57 -0.72 7.94 8.32
CA LEU A 57 -2.05 7.59 7.86
C LEU A 57 -3.04 7.81 9.00
N ASN A 58 -4.23 8.34 8.68
CA ASN A 58 -5.32 8.38 9.65
C ASN A 58 -5.74 6.96 10.06
N LEU A 59 -6.30 6.86 11.28
CA LEU A 59 -6.84 5.59 11.76
C LEU A 59 -8.00 5.14 10.84
N PRO A 60 -8.10 3.83 10.55
CA PRO A 60 -9.17 3.30 9.72
C PRO A 60 -10.52 3.38 10.44
N TYR A 61 -11.59 3.62 9.68
CA TYR A 61 -12.95 3.75 10.20
C TYR A 61 -13.75 2.44 10.12
N GLY A 62 -13.27 1.49 9.32
CA GLY A 62 -13.88 0.18 9.16
C GLY A 62 -13.09 -0.74 8.23
N ILE A 63 -13.38 -2.03 8.29
CA ILE A 63 -12.87 -3.00 7.32
C ILE A 63 -13.69 -2.84 6.04
N TYR A 64 -12.98 -2.72 4.91
CA TYR A 64 -13.60 -2.77 3.59
C TYR A 64 -13.59 -4.22 3.11
N GLU A 65 -12.38 -4.75 2.90
CA GLU A 65 -12.12 -6.15 2.55
C GLU A 65 -10.79 -6.60 3.14
N LYS A 66 -10.59 -7.93 3.28
CA LYS A 66 -9.39 -8.52 3.86
C LYS A 66 -9.08 -9.91 3.31
N GLU A 67 -7.90 -10.08 2.73
CA GLU A 67 -7.41 -11.37 2.25
C GLU A 67 -6.29 -11.94 3.15
N ARG A 68 -6.21 -13.27 3.26
CA ARG A 68 -5.15 -14.02 3.92
C ARG A 68 -4.84 -15.28 3.10
N GLY A 69 -3.56 -15.61 2.96
CA GLY A 69 -3.11 -16.80 2.25
C GLY A 69 -1.65 -17.12 2.55
N ALA A 70 -1.26 -18.37 2.27
CA ALA A 70 0.11 -18.83 2.30
C ALA A 70 0.36 -19.66 1.03
N ALA A 71 1.53 -19.51 0.42
CA ALA A 71 1.93 -20.26 -0.76
C ALA A 71 3.28 -20.94 -0.49
N TRP A 72 3.44 -22.17 -0.98
CA TRP A 72 4.68 -22.92 -0.93
C TRP A 72 5.03 -23.42 -2.32
N SER A 73 6.27 -23.22 -2.74
CA SER A 73 6.82 -23.75 -3.99
C SER A 73 8.24 -24.23 -3.75
N LYS A 74 8.60 -25.39 -4.31
CA LYS A 74 9.96 -25.95 -4.21
C LYS A 74 11.05 -25.08 -4.85
N HIS A 75 10.67 -24.10 -5.67
CA HIS A 75 11.59 -23.32 -6.51
C HIS A 75 11.36 -21.79 -6.45
N MET A 76 10.77 -21.28 -5.37
CA MET A 76 10.89 -19.85 -5.03
C MET A 76 12.11 -19.64 -4.14
#